data_AF-A0A6H1Z7J9-F1
#
_entry.id   AF-A0A6H1Z7J9-F1
#
_cell.length_a   1.000
_cell.length_b   1.000
_cell.length_c   1.000
_cell.angle_alpha   90.00
_cell.angle_beta   90.00
_cell.angle_gamma   90.00
#
_symmetry.space_group_name_H-M   'P 1'
#
loop_
_entity.id
_entity.type
_entity.pdbx_description
1 polymer ?
#
loop_
_entity_poly.entity_id
_entity_poly.type
_entity_poly.pdbx_seq_one_letter_code
_entity_poly.pdbx_strand_id
1 'polypeptide(L)'
;MQADKMKWAYTFVLLAVTLGWSVFTVMIVKSALAEPSEMGILEASGTSVFLGALIGWNALVIQYWFRKKAPPADVEKQENGV
;
A
#
# COMPACT_ATOMS: atom_id res chain seq x y z
N MET A 1 -18.96 13.94 3.33
CA MET A 1 -19.67 12.85 2.61
C MET A 1 -19.05 12.50 1.25
N GLN A 2 -19.02 13.41 0.25
CA GLN A 2 -18.42 13.11 -1.06
C GLN A 2 -16.88 12.92 -1.00
N ALA A 3 -16.19 13.79 -0.25
CA ALA A 3 -14.75 13.67 -0.03
C ALA A 3 -14.38 12.33 0.66
N ASP A 4 -15.16 11.88 1.64
CA ASP A 4 -14.90 10.60 2.31
C ASP A 4 -15.16 9.40 1.40
N LYS A 5 -16.21 9.45 0.57
CA LYS A 5 -16.43 8.43 -0.49
C LYS A 5 -15.23 8.37 -1.44
N MET A 6 -14.65 9.52 -1.81
CA MET A 6 -13.50 9.58 -2.69
C MET A 6 -12.22 9.00 -2.06
N LYS A 7 -11.98 9.25 -0.75
CA LYS A 7 -10.88 8.62 -0.01
C LYS A 7 -10.98 7.09 -0.06
N TRP A 8 -12.16 6.55 0.28
CA TRP A 8 -12.39 5.10 0.29
C TRP A 8 -12.26 4.50 -1.11
N ALA A 9 -12.87 5.12 -2.13
CA ALA A 9 -12.75 4.65 -3.51
C ALA A 9 -11.29 4.61 -3.96
N TYR A 10 -10.52 5.65 -3.70
CA TYR A 10 -9.10 5.70 -4.01
C TYR A 10 -8.32 4.60 -3.30
N THR A 11 -8.52 4.43 -1.98
CA THR A 11 -7.84 3.39 -1.19
C THR A 11 -8.15 1.98 -1.69
N PHE A 12 -9.42 1.69 -2.02
CA PHE A 12 -9.79 0.37 -2.55
C PHE A 12 -9.24 0.12 -3.96
N VAL A 13 -9.25 1.13 -4.84
CA VAL A 13 -8.65 1.01 -6.17
C VAL A 13 -7.14 0.76 -6.04
N LEU A 14 -6.46 1.52 -5.19
CA LEU A 14 -5.03 1.32 -4.93
C LEU A 14 -4.73 -0.06 -4.36
N LEU A 15 -5.56 -0.55 -3.45
CA LEU A 15 -5.45 -1.91 -2.91
C LEU A 15 -5.63 -2.96 -4.02
N ALA A 16 -6.64 -2.82 -4.88
CA ALA A 16 -6.87 -3.74 -5.99
C ALA A 16 -5.68 -3.74 -6.98
N VAL A 17 -5.13 -2.56 -7.30
CA VAL A 17 -3.92 -2.43 -8.12
C VAL A 17 -2.73 -3.13 -7.46
N THR A 18 -2.55 -2.94 -6.15
CA THR A 18 -1.45 -3.58 -5.39
C THR A 18 -1.58 -5.10 -5.42
N LEU A 19 -2.78 -5.63 -5.22
CA LEU A 19 -3.04 -7.07 -5.26
C LEU A 19 -2.85 -7.66 -6.67
N GLY A 20 -3.40 -6.99 -7.69
CA GLY A 20 -3.21 -7.40 -9.08
C GLY A 20 -1.75 -7.43 -9.49
N TRP A 21 -1.00 -6.40 -9.08
CA TRP A 21 0.44 -6.35 -9.33
C TRP A 21 1.21 -7.43 -8.57
N SER A 22 0.82 -7.73 -7.33
CA SER A 22 1.44 -8.81 -6.55
C SER A 22 1.34 -10.16 -7.25
N VAL A 23 0.15 -10.50 -7.78
CA VAL A 23 -0.04 -11.74 -8.55
C VAL A 23 0.79 -11.73 -9.82
N PHE A 24 0.81 -10.60 -10.54
CA PHE A 24 1.64 -10.43 -11.73
C PHE A 24 3.14 -10.64 -11.45
N THR A 25 3.67 -10.04 -10.39
CA THR A 25 5.07 -10.23 -9.96
C THR A 25 5.37 -11.71 -9.69
N VAL A 26 4.48 -12.43 -9.01
CA VAL A 26 4.66 -13.88 -8.74
C VAL A 26 4.73 -14.67 -10.05
N MET A 27 3.90 -14.34 -11.05
CA MET A 27 3.95 -15.00 -12.36
C MET A 27 5.28 -14.75 -13.07
N ILE A 28 5.78 -13.51 -13.06
CA ILE A 28 7.08 -13.17 -13.67
C ILE A 28 8.24 -13.88 -12.97
N VAL A 29 8.27 -13.84 -11.63
CA VAL A 29 9.30 -14.53 -10.84
C VAL A 29 9.26 -16.04 -11.11
N LYS A 30 8.07 -16.64 -11.16
CA LYS A 30 7.92 -18.07 -11.49
C LYS A 30 8.49 -18.39 -12.88
N SER A 31 8.18 -17.58 -13.90
CA SER A 31 8.70 -17.78 -15.25
C SER A 31 10.23 -17.62 -15.30
N ALA A 32 10.77 -16.61 -14.63
CA ALA A 32 12.21 -16.37 -14.56
C ALA A 32 12.97 -17.49 -13.84
N LEU A 33 12.33 -18.18 -12.87
CA LEU A 33 12.92 -19.35 -12.20
C LEU A 33 12.84 -20.62 -13.04
N ALA A 34 11.84 -20.75 -13.90
CA ALA A 34 11.69 -21.91 -14.78
C ALA A 34 12.73 -21.90 -15.90
N GLU A 35 12.99 -20.73 -16.50
CA GLU A 35 14.02 -20.52 -17.53
C GLU A 35 14.91 -19.33 -17.15
N PRO A 36 15.98 -19.56 -16.38
CA PRO A 36 16.86 -18.50 -15.91
C PRO A 36 17.54 -17.77 -17.07
N SER A 37 17.26 -16.48 -17.19
CA SER A 37 17.88 -15.58 -18.18
C SER A 37 18.14 -14.21 -17.56
N GLU A 38 19.11 -13.48 -18.11
CA GLU A 38 19.43 -12.11 -17.67
C GLU A 38 18.20 -11.19 -17.76
N MET A 39 17.42 -11.33 -18.84
CA MET A 39 16.17 -10.59 -19.03
C MET A 39 15.13 -10.95 -17.96
N GLY A 40 14.94 -12.24 -17.67
CA GLY A 40 14.00 -12.69 -16.64
C GLY A 40 14.36 -12.17 -15.24
N ILE A 41 15.65 -12.08 -14.91
CA ILE A 41 16.11 -11.48 -13.65
C ILE A 41 15.80 -9.98 -13.60
N LEU A 42 16.01 -9.26 -14.72
CA LEU A 42 15.71 -7.84 -14.82
C LEU A 42 14.20 -7.57 -14.68
N GLU A 43 13.36 -8.37 -15.34
CA GLU A 43 11.90 -8.27 -15.22
C GLU A 43 11.42 -8.60 -13.79
N ALA A 44 11.92 -9.69 -13.20
CA ALA A 44 11.57 -10.08 -11.84
C ALA A 44 11.96 -9.01 -10.81
N SER A 45 13.15 -8.42 -10.94
CA SER A 45 13.61 -7.36 -10.05
C SER A 45 12.80 -6.07 -10.24
N GLY A 46 12.60 -5.60 -11.48
CA GLY A 46 11.81 -4.40 -11.75
C GLY A 46 10.37 -4.51 -11.27
N THR A 47 9.72 -5.64 -11.53
CA THR A 47 8.33 -5.88 -11.08
C THR A 47 8.22 -6.00 -9.56
N SER A 48 9.24 -6.54 -8.89
CA SER A 48 9.30 -6.63 -7.41
C SER A 48 9.54 -5.26 -6.75
N VAL A 49 10.40 -4.42 -7.33
CA VAL A 49 10.64 -3.04 -6.85
C VAL A 49 9.35 -2.23 -6.93
N PHE A 50 8.63 -2.31 -8.05
CA PHE A 50 7.36 -1.60 -8.18
C PHE A 50 6.29 -2.12 -7.20
N LEU A 51 6.24 -3.43 -6.95
CA LEU A 51 5.38 -3.99 -5.90
C LEU A 51 5.69 -3.38 -4.53
N GLY A 52 6.97 -3.28 -4.17
CA GLY A 52 7.41 -2.64 -2.93
C GLY A 52 6.96 -1.17 -2.85
N ALA A 53 7.07 -0.43 -3.96
CA ALA A 53 6.60 0.95 -4.04
C ALA A 53 5.07 1.06 -3.86
N LEU A 54 4.29 0.15 -4.47
CA LEU A 54 2.82 0.11 -4.30
C LEU A 54 2.41 -0.17 -2.85
N ILE A 55 3.08 -1.12 -2.18
CA ILE A 55 2.85 -1.42 -0.76
C ILE A 55 3.15 -0.20 0.10
N GLY A 56 4.30 0.44 -0.12
CA GLY A 56 4.68 1.66 0.59
C GLY A 56 3.68 2.80 0.37
N TRP A 57 3.25 3.00 -0.87
CA TRP A 57 2.23 3.99 -1.22
C TRP A 57 0.90 3.72 -0.52
N ASN A 58 0.47 2.47 -0.46
CA ASN A 58 -0.75 2.07 0.24
C ASN A 58 -0.66 2.37 1.75
N ALA A 59 0.47 2.04 2.38
CA ALA A 59 0.71 2.36 3.78
C ALA A 59 0.67 3.87 4.04
N LEU A 60 1.27 4.69 3.17
CA LEU A 60 1.24 6.15 3.28
C LEU A 60 -0.16 6.72 3.12
N VAL A 61 -0.94 6.23 2.16
CA VAL A 61 -2.34 6.64 1.92
C VAL A 61 -3.19 6.31 3.14
N ILE A 62 -3.02 5.13 3.73
CA ILE A 62 -3.75 4.75 4.95
C ILE A 62 -3.38 5.68 6.10
N GLN A 63 -2.09 5.94 6.30
CA GLN A 63 -1.62 6.84 7.34
C GLN A 63 -2.11 8.28 7.13
N TYR A 64 -2.13 8.77 5.89
CA TYR A 64 -2.55 10.13 5.58
C TYR A 64 -4.05 10.34 5.81
N TRP A 65 -4.89 9.41 5.36
CA TRP A 65 -6.34 9.58 5.40
C TRP A 65 -7.02 9.07 6.67
N PHE A 66 -6.51 7.99 7.26
CA PHE A 66 -7.22 7.23 8.31
C PHE A 66 -6.50 7.20 9.65
N ARG A 67 -5.24 7.65 9.75
CA ARG A 67 -4.59 7.81 11.05
C ARG A 67 -5.30 8.92 11.82
N LYS A 68 -5.96 8.56 12.91
CA LYS A 68 -6.45 9.55 13.89
C LYS A 68 -5.22 10.30 14.42
N LYS A 69 -5.25 11.63 14.39
CA LYS A 69 -4.30 12.43 15.18
C LYS A 69 -4.44 12.00 16.64
N ALA A 70 -3.34 12.03 17.40
CA ALA A 70 -3.37 11.79 18.84
C ALA A 70 -4.48 12.66 19.46
N PRO A 71 -5.17 12.18 20.51
CA PRO A 71 -6.19 12.97 21.18
C PRO A 71 -5.63 14.36 21.48
N PRO A 72 -6.37 15.44 21.21
CA PRO A 72 -5.95 16.75 21.67
C PRO A 72 -5.79 16.68 23.20
N ALA A 73 -4.71 17.27 23.74
CA ALA A 73 -4.28 17.13 25.14
C ALA A 73 -5.35 17.56 26.17
N ASP A 74 -6.36 18.26 25.70
CA ASP A 74 -7.57 18.70 26.37
C ASP A 74 -8.57 17.56 26.68
N VAL A 75 -8.49 16.42 25.99
CA VAL A 75 -9.28 15.21 26.32
C VAL A 75 -8.66 14.44 27.49
N GLU A 76 -7.32 14.40 27.60
CA GLU A 76 -6.61 13.81 28.74
C GLU A 76 -6.86 14.57 30.05
N LYS A 77 -7.06 15.90 29.98
CA LYS A 77 -7.37 16.71 31.17
C LYS A 77 -8.79 16.51 31.68
N GLN A 78 -9.76 16.25 30.79
CA GLN A 78 -11.14 16.00 31.21
C GLN A 78 -11.35 14.60 31.79
N GLU A 79 -10.55 13.61 31.38
CA GLU A 79 -10.61 12.24 31.91
C GLU A 79 -9.85 12.08 33.24
N ASN A 80 -8.79 12.86 33.47
CA ASN A 80 -7.96 12.81 34.69
C ASN A 80 -8.28 13.88 35.75
N GLY A 81 -9.32 14.68 35.59
CA GLY A 81 -9.94 15.46 36.67
C GLY A 81 -8.97 16.22 37.60
N VAL A 82 -8.09 17.05 37.04
CA VAL A 82 -7.36 18.10 37.77
C VAL A 82 -7.44 19.42 37.01
#